data_AF-A0A8D8K5W9-F1
#
_entry.id   AF-A0A8D8K5W9-F1
#
_cell.length_a   1.000
_cell.length_b   1.000
_cell.length_c   1.000
_cell.angle_alpha   90.00
_cell.angle_beta   90.00
_cell.angle_gamma   90.00
#
_symmetry.space_group_name_H-M   'P 1'
#
loop_
_entity.id
_entity.type
_entity.pdbx_description
1 polymer ?
#
loop_
_entity_poly.entity_id
_entity_poly.type
_entity_poly.pdbx_seq_one_letter_code
_entity_poly.pdbx_strand_id
1 'polypeptide(L)'
;AAVKGYEGWLAGYQMAFDTAKSKLAQNNFALGYKAGDFQLHTNVNDGTEFGGSIYQKVNGQLETAVNLAWTAGSNNTRFGIAAKYQLDKDSSVSAKVNNASLVGVGYTQSLRPGVKLTLSALIDAKNFNAGGHKVGMGFELEV
;
A
#
# COMPACT_ATOMS: atom_id res chain seq x y z
N ALA A 1 -2.43 20.51 1.77
CA ALA A 1 -3.48 19.51 1.52
C ALA A 1 -4.59 19.69 2.52
N ALA A 2 -5.84 19.43 2.15
CA ALA A 2 -7.00 19.48 3.03
C ALA A 2 -7.83 18.21 2.82
N VAL A 3 -8.42 17.69 3.90
CA VAL A 3 -9.32 16.53 3.85
C VAL A 3 -10.57 16.87 4.65
N LYS A 4 -11.73 16.64 4.06
CA LYS A 4 -13.03 16.79 4.72
C LYS A 4 -13.73 15.44 4.78
N GLY A 5 -14.19 15.08 5.98
CA GLY A 5 -14.99 13.88 6.21
C GLY A 5 -16.45 14.19 6.49
N TYR A 6 -17.38 13.39 5.95
CA TYR A 6 -18.80 13.45 6.27
C TYR A 6 -19.44 12.06 6.13
N GLU A 7 -20.10 11.55 7.18
CA GLU A 7 -20.78 10.24 7.18
C GLU A 7 -19.96 9.09 6.57
N GLY A 8 -18.67 8.99 6.94
CA GLY A 8 -17.76 7.97 6.43
C GLY A 8 -17.12 8.30 5.07
N TRP A 9 -17.68 9.23 4.29
CA TRP A 9 -17.02 9.75 3.09
C TRP A 9 -15.87 10.69 3.45
N LEU A 10 -14.81 10.64 2.65
CA LEU A 10 -13.60 11.44 2.78
C LEU A 10 -13.29 12.07 1.43
N ALA A 11 -13.26 13.39 1.35
CA ALA A 11 -12.80 14.11 0.16
C ALA A 11 -11.50 14.83 0.50
N GLY A 12 -10.45 14.57 -0.28
CA GLY A 12 -9.11 15.11 -0.11
C GLY A 12 -8.68 15.91 -1.32
N TYR A 13 -7.98 17.01 -1.06
CA TYR A 13 -7.34 17.83 -2.08
C TYR A 13 -5.92 18.19 -1.66
N GLN A 14 -4.97 17.97 -2.55
CA GLN A 14 -3.56 18.33 -2.35
C GLN A 14 -3.08 19.14 -3.55
N MET A 15 -2.49 20.29 -3.25
CA MET A 15 -1.79 21.12 -4.23
C MET A 15 -0.37 21.38 -3.75
N ALA A 16 0.58 21.43 -4.68
CA ALA A 16 1.92 21.92 -4.46
C ALA A 16 2.25 22.98 -5.50
N PHE A 17 2.93 24.05 -5.09
CA PHE A 17 3.35 25.15 -5.96
C PHE A 17 4.86 25.33 -5.88
N ASP A 18 5.52 25.31 -7.03
CA ASP A 18 6.95 25.60 -7.15
C ASP A 18 7.11 27.12 -7.29
N THR A 19 7.56 27.77 -6.22
CA THR A 19 7.75 29.23 -6.16
C THR A 19 8.92 29.71 -7.02
N ALA A 20 9.91 28.87 -7.31
CA ALA A 20 11.03 29.23 -8.18
C ALA A 20 10.61 29.25 -9.65
N LYS A 21 9.67 28.38 -10.04
CA LYS A 21 9.16 28.29 -11.42
C LYS A 21 7.83 29.02 -11.62
N SER A 22 7.25 29.58 -10.56
CA SER A 22 5.90 30.18 -10.56
C SER A 22 4.85 29.28 -11.21
N LYS A 23 4.94 27.97 -10.96
CA LYS A 23 4.07 26.95 -11.58
C LYS A 23 3.50 26.01 -10.53
N LEU A 24 2.27 25.56 -10.79
CA LEU A 24 1.67 24.46 -10.03
C LEU A 24 2.49 23.19 -10.29
N ALA A 25 3.00 22.60 -9.22
CA ALA A 25 3.86 21.42 -9.28
C ALA A 25 3.08 20.11 -9.13
N GLN A 26 2.03 20.12 -8.31
CA GLN A 26 1.18 18.94 -8.09
C GLN A 26 -0.26 19.35 -7.82
N ASN A 27 -1.20 18.52 -8.29
CA ASN A 27 -2.63 18.69 -8.13
C ASN A 27 -3.31 17.32 -7.98
N ASN A 28 -3.51 16.89 -6.74
CA ASN A 28 -4.07 15.58 -6.43
C ASN A 28 -5.45 15.71 -5.78
N PHE A 29 -6.36 14.87 -6.23
CA PHE A 29 -7.69 14.70 -5.68
C PHE A 29 -7.81 13.30 -5.11
N ALA A 30 -8.49 13.15 -3.98
CA ALA A 30 -8.80 11.86 -3.40
C ALA A 30 -10.24 11.81 -2.93
N LEU A 31 -10.90 10.67 -3.15
CA LEU A 31 -12.19 10.34 -2.59
C LEU A 31 -12.08 8.98 -1.92
N GLY A 32 -12.42 8.91 -0.64
CA GLY A 32 -12.45 7.68 0.12
C GLY A 32 -13.79 7.50 0.83
N TYR A 33 -14.03 6.27 1.25
CA TYR A 33 -15.16 5.90 2.10
C TYR A 33 -14.66 4.93 3.15
N LYS A 34 -14.95 5.21 4.41
CA LYS A 34 -14.55 4.40 5.57
C LYS A 34 -15.78 4.00 6.35
N ALA A 35 -16.01 2.69 6.47
CA ALA A 35 -17.10 2.11 7.22
C ALA A 35 -16.59 0.92 8.03
N GLY A 36 -16.49 1.09 9.36
CA GLY A 36 -16.03 0.04 10.28
C GLY A 36 -14.71 -0.59 9.82
N ASP A 37 -14.82 -1.84 9.38
CA ASP A 37 -13.72 -2.70 8.95
C ASP A 37 -13.34 -2.56 7.46
N PHE A 38 -14.02 -1.69 6.72
CA PHE A 38 -13.81 -1.48 5.29
C PHE A 38 -13.37 -0.04 4.99
N GLN A 39 -12.41 0.12 4.09
CA GLN A 39 -12.00 1.40 3.55
C GLN A 39 -11.84 1.30 2.04
N LEU A 40 -12.52 2.17 1.32
CA LEU A 40 -12.29 2.44 -0.08
C LEU A 40 -11.50 3.74 -0.18
N HIS A 41 -10.51 3.78 -1.05
CA HIS A 41 -9.78 4.98 -1.38
C HIS A 41 -9.61 5.05 -2.89
N THR A 42 -9.80 6.23 -3.45
CA THR A 42 -9.55 6.52 -4.87
C THR A 42 -8.84 7.85 -4.94
N ASN A 43 -7.91 7.98 -5.87
CA ASN A 43 -7.16 9.20 -6.07
C ASN A 43 -6.85 9.43 -7.54
N VAL A 44 -6.70 10.70 -7.88
CA VAL A 44 -6.28 11.18 -9.19
C VAL A 44 -5.15 12.18 -8.96
N ASN A 45 -3.97 11.86 -9.46
CA ASN A 45 -2.81 12.74 -9.39
C ASN A 45 -2.59 13.40 -10.75
N ASP A 46 -2.52 14.73 -10.73
CA ASP A 46 -2.24 15.58 -11.89
C ASP A 46 -3.14 15.31 -13.11
N GLY A 47 -4.33 14.74 -12.89
CA GLY A 47 -5.27 14.34 -13.94
C GLY A 47 -4.79 13.20 -14.85
N THR A 48 -3.65 12.59 -14.55
CA THR A 48 -3.02 11.58 -15.43
C THR A 48 -2.81 10.24 -14.74
N GLU A 49 -2.57 10.21 -13.44
CA GLU A 49 -2.45 8.95 -12.70
C GLU A 49 -3.69 8.73 -11.85
N PHE A 50 -4.29 7.56 -12.02
CA PHE A 50 -5.48 7.15 -11.30
C PHE A 50 -5.11 5.99 -10.40
N GLY A 51 -5.56 6.05 -9.15
CA GLY A 51 -5.35 5.03 -8.15
C GLY A 51 -6.63 4.71 -7.40
N GLY A 52 -6.72 3.46 -6.94
CA GLY A 52 -7.83 2.96 -6.17
C GLY A 52 -7.35 1.83 -5.28
N SER A 53 -7.69 1.88 -4.00
CA SER A 53 -7.42 0.80 -3.06
C SER A 53 -8.64 0.47 -2.22
N ILE A 54 -8.74 -0.81 -1.89
CA ILE A 54 -9.72 -1.35 -0.96
C ILE A 54 -8.92 -1.97 0.16
N TYR A 55 -9.22 -1.60 1.39
CA TYR A 55 -8.73 -2.24 2.60
C TYR A 55 -9.92 -2.86 3.33
N GLN A 56 -9.73 -4.09 3.79
CA GLN A 56 -10.73 -4.82 4.53
C GLN A 56 -10.08 -5.57 5.68
N LYS A 57 -10.50 -5.25 6.90
CA LYS A 57 -10.23 -6.05 8.08
C LYS A 57 -11.25 -7.18 8.13
N VAL A 58 -10.81 -8.39 7.77
CA VAL A 58 -11.70 -9.55 7.67
C VAL A 58 -12.07 -10.07 9.06
N ASN A 59 -11.10 -10.09 9.98
CA ASN A 59 -11.30 -10.44 11.38
C ASN A 59 -10.21 -9.82 12.26
N GLY A 60 -10.11 -10.23 13.53
CA GLY A 60 -9.09 -9.73 14.47
C GLY A 60 -7.64 -10.05 14.10
N GLN A 61 -7.41 -10.97 13.17
CA GLN A 61 -6.08 -11.46 12.78
C GLN A 61 -5.78 -11.27 11.29
N LEU A 62 -6.79 -11.19 10.43
CA LEU A 62 -6.64 -11.14 8.98
C LEU A 62 -7.09 -9.78 8.43
N GLU A 63 -6.17 -9.13 7.73
CA GLU A 63 -6.42 -7.91 6.97
C GLU A 63 -6.04 -8.15 5.52
N THR A 64 -6.87 -7.67 4.60
CA THR A 64 -6.63 -7.75 3.17
C THR A 64 -6.67 -6.37 2.56
N ALA A 65 -5.90 -6.19 1.50
CA ALA A 65 -5.88 -4.97 0.72
C ALA A 65 -5.76 -5.31 -0.75
N VAL A 66 -6.47 -4.54 -1.57
CA VAL A 66 -6.36 -4.57 -3.01
C VAL A 66 -5.98 -3.17 -3.45
N ASN A 67 -5.04 -3.06 -4.38
CA ASN A 67 -4.64 -1.81 -4.98
C ASN A 67 -4.69 -1.93 -6.50
N LEU A 68 -5.19 -0.89 -7.15
CA LEU A 68 -5.32 -0.76 -8.58
C LEU A 68 -4.86 0.64 -8.97
N ALA A 69 -4.04 0.74 -9.99
CA ALA A 69 -3.55 2.01 -10.50
C ALA A 69 -3.36 1.93 -12.01
N TRP A 70 -3.68 3.01 -12.72
CA TRP A 70 -3.43 3.14 -14.14
C TRP A 70 -3.05 4.57 -14.50
N THR A 71 -2.41 4.73 -15.65
CA THR A 71 -1.98 6.04 -16.15
C THR A 71 -2.75 6.34 -17.43
N ALA A 72 -3.39 7.50 -17.52
CA ALA A 72 -4.08 7.95 -18.73
C ALA A 72 -3.11 7.96 -19.92
N GLY A 73 -3.58 7.44 -21.07
CA GLY A 73 -2.76 7.30 -22.26
C GLY A 73 -1.79 6.10 -22.24
N SER A 74 -1.76 5.31 -21.17
CA SER A 74 -1.02 4.04 -21.11
C SER A 74 -1.97 2.86 -21.10
N ASN A 75 -1.62 1.78 -21.82
CA ASN A 75 -2.33 0.50 -21.73
C ASN A 75 -1.92 -0.32 -20.50
N ASN A 76 -1.05 0.22 -19.64
CA ASN A 76 -0.51 -0.50 -18.51
C ASN A 76 -1.35 -0.24 -17.24
N THR A 77 -2.10 -1.26 -16.83
CA THR A 77 -2.77 -1.29 -15.52
C THR A 77 -1.86 -1.99 -14.53
N ARG A 78 -1.76 -1.46 -13.32
CA ARG A 78 -1.05 -2.07 -12.19
C ARG A 78 -2.09 -2.50 -11.18
N PHE A 79 -2.05 -3.76 -10.79
CA PHE A 79 -2.96 -4.32 -9.80
C PHE A 79 -2.16 -5.17 -8.82
N GLY A 80 -2.51 -5.07 -7.55
CA GLY A 80 -1.90 -5.89 -6.50
C GLY A 80 -2.89 -6.25 -5.42
N ILE A 81 -2.72 -7.45 -4.88
CA ILE A 81 -3.44 -7.94 -3.71
C ILE A 81 -2.41 -8.14 -2.62
N ALA A 82 -2.74 -7.73 -1.41
CA ALA A 82 -1.96 -7.97 -0.22
C ALA A 82 -2.86 -8.54 0.87
N ALA A 83 -2.27 -9.37 1.71
CA ALA A 83 -2.89 -9.85 2.93
C ALA A 83 -1.85 -9.81 4.05
N LYS A 84 -2.33 -9.49 5.25
CA LYS A 84 -1.57 -9.58 6.48
C LYS A 84 -2.33 -10.47 7.44
N TYR A 85 -1.66 -11.49 7.95
CA TYR A 85 -2.19 -12.43 8.89
C TYR A 85 -1.38 -12.40 10.18
N GLN A 86 -2.04 -12.10 11.29
CA GLN A 86 -1.48 -12.15 12.62
C GLN A 86 -1.56 -13.58 13.15
N LEU A 87 -0.41 -14.26 13.16
CA LEU A 87 -0.29 -15.63 13.64
C LEU A 87 -0.52 -15.69 15.15
N ASP A 88 0.11 -14.77 15.88
CA ASP A 88 -0.04 -14.61 17.32
C ASP A 88 0.16 -13.13 17.73
N LYS A 89 0.19 -12.85 19.04
CA LYS A 89 0.33 -11.48 19.56
C LYS A 89 1.66 -10.81 19.19
N ASP A 90 2.71 -11.60 18.96
CA ASP A 90 4.08 -11.16 18.71
C ASP A 90 4.50 -11.36 17.25
N SER A 91 3.78 -12.17 16.46
CA SER A 91 4.17 -12.56 15.10
C SER A 91 3.09 -12.28 14.04
N SER A 92 3.53 -11.85 12.86
CA SER A 92 2.64 -11.66 11.70
C SER A 92 3.33 -12.04 10.40
N VAL A 93 2.54 -12.59 9.48
CA VAL A 93 2.93 -12.86 8.09
C VAL A 93 2.22 -11.86 7.19
N SER A 94 2.93 -11.35 6.20
CA SER A 94 2.37 -10.56 5.11
C SER A 94 2.72 -11.22 3.79
N ALA A 95 1.76 -11.21 2.87
CA ALA A 95 1.95 -11.67 1.51
C ALA A 95 1.35 -10.64 0.57
N LYS A 96 2.00 -10.42 -0.57
CA LYS A 96 1.48 -9.57 -1.63
C LYS A 96 1.81 -10.15 -2.99
N VAL A 97 0.93 -9.97 -3.95
CA VAL A 97 1.13 -10.36 -5.33
C VAL A 97 0.67 -9.23 -6.22
N ASN A 98 1.35 -9.00 -7.34
CA ASN A 98 0.90 -8.04 -8.34
C ASN A 98 0.83 -8.65 -9.74
N ASN A 99 0.22 -7.92 -10.67
CA ASN A 99 0.06 -8.34 -12.07
C ASN A 99 1.36 -8.31 -12.88
N ALA A 100 2.47 -7.84 -12.30
CA ALA A 100 3.81 -8.02 -12.84
C ALA A 100 4.42 -9.39 -12.47
N SER A 101 3.65 -10.26 -11.82
CA SER A 101 4.08 -11.58 -11.31
C SER A 101 5.16 -11.47 -10.22
N LEU A 102 5.16 -10.37 -9.46
CA LEU A 102 5.99 -10.25 -8.26
C LEU A 102 5.21 -10.77 -7.06
N VAL A 103 5.82 -11.70 -6.33
CA VAL A 103 5.29 -12.28 -5.10
C VAL A 103 6.16 -11.83 -3.95
N GLY A 104 5.61 -11.00 -3.06
CA GLY A 104 6.25 -10.55 -1.83
C GLY A 104 5.75 -11.36 -0.64
N VAL A 105 6.66 -11.75 0.23
CA VAL A 105 6.37 -12.41 1.50
C VAL A 105 7.17 -11.73 2.60
N GLY A 106 6.58 -11.55 3.76
CA GLY A 106 7.23 -10.96 4.92
C GLY A 106 6.80 -11.63 6.20
N TYR A 107 7.74 -11.82 7.12
CA TYR A 107 7.52 -12.34 8.45
C TYR A 107 8.05 -11.33 9.45
N THR A 108 7.21 -10.87 10.37
CA THR A 108 7.59 -9.97 11.45
C THR A 108 7.40 -10.68 12.78
N GLN A 109 8.43 -10.67 13.61
CA GLN A 109 8.46 -11.21 14.95
C GLN A 109 8.88 -10.13 15.95
N SER A 110 8.07 -9.93 16.97
CA SER A 110 8.44 -9.18 18.16
C SER A 110 9.28 -10.11 19.04
N LEU A 111 10.54 -9.77 19.25
CA LEU A 111 11.48 -10.57 20.05
C LEU A 111 11.35 -10.22 21.53
N ARG A 112 11.16 -8.94 21.82
CA ARG A 112 10.95 -8.35 23.16
C ARG A 112 10.12 -7.07 23.00
N PRO A 113 9.50 -6.54 24.07
CA PRO A 113 8.92 -5.20 24.04
C PRO A 113 9.96 -4.18 23.54
N GLY A 114 9.58 -3.40 22.53
CA GLY A 114 10.46 -2.43 21.87
C GLY A 114 11.44 -3.03 20.84
N VAL A 115 11.42 -4.34 20.56
CA VAL A 115 12.31 -4.98 19.57
C VAL A 115 11.52 -5.84 18.60
N LYS A 116 11.50 -5.45 17.32
CA LYS A 116 10.88 -6.23 16.24
C LYS A 116 11.89 -6.57 15.15
N LEU A 117 11.87 -7.82 14.71
CA LEU A 117 12.61 -8.33 13.58
C LEU A 117 11.63 -8.60 12.44
N THR A 118 11.91 -8.05 11.26
CA THR A 118 11.15 -8.32 10.04
C THR A 118 12.06 -8.95 9.00
N LEU A 119 11.68 -10.11 8.49
CA LEU A 119 12.30 -10.76 7.34
C LEU A 119 11.37 -10.62 6.14
N SER A 120 11.91 -10.35 4.96
CA SER A 120 11.10 -10.15 3.76
C SER A 120 11.80 -10.69 2.52
N ALA A 121 11.00 -11.17 1.58
CA ALA A 121 11.44 -11.62 0.27
C ALA A 121 10.49 -11.09 -0.80
N LEU A 122 11.02 -10.71 -1.96
CA LEU A 122 10.28 -10.36 -3.16
C LEU A 122 10.80 -11.22 -4.30
N ILE A 123 9.95 -12.13 -4.75
CA ILE A 123 10.25 -13.15 -5.75
C ILE A 123 9.64 -12.69 -7.07
N ASP A 124 10.45 -12.70 -8.13
CA ASP A 124 9.98 -12.54 -9.50
C ASP A 124 9.56 -13.92 -10.02
N ALA A 125 8.25 -14.17 -10.10
CA ALA A 125 7.73 -15.46 -10.51
C ALA A 125 7.91 -15.73 -12.01
N LYS A 126 8.13 -14.70 -12.85
CA LYS A 126 8.46 -14.90 -14.27
C LYS A 126 9.88 -15.42 -14.44
N ASN A 127 10.79 -14.92 -13.61
CA ASN A 127 12.22 -15.24 -13.68
C ASN A 127 12.65 -16.11 -12.49
N PHE A 128 11.80 -17.04 -12.05
CA PHE A 128 12.06 -17.87 -10.87
C PHE A 128 13.40 -18.64 -10.95
N ASN A 129 13.73 -19.16 -12.13
CA ASN A 129 14.96 -19.91 -12.34
C ASN A 129 16.19 -19.02 -12.62
N ALA A 130 15.97 -17.76 -12.99
CA ALA A 130 17.03 -16.83 -13.42
C ALA A 130 17.47 -15.86 -12.31
N GLY A 131 16.82 -15.89 -11.14
CA GLY A 131 17.15 -15.07 -9.98
C GLY A 131 16.49 -13.68 -9.99
N GLY A 132 17.17 -12.67 -9.44
CA GLY A 132 16.62 -11.32 -9.27
C GLY A 132 15.67 -11.15 -8.07
N HIS A 133 15.59 -12.17 -7.21
CA HIS A 133 14.82 -12.12 -5.98
C HIS A 133 15.48 -11.18 -4.97
N LYS A 134 14.68 -10.33 -4.34
CA LYS A 134 15.15 -9.44 -3.29
C LYS A 134 14.87 -10.08 -1.95
N VAL A 135 15.86 -10.07 -1.06
CA VAL A 135 15.69 -10.44 0.34
C VAL A 135 16.07 -9.26 1.20
N GLY A 136 15.36 -9.07 2.30
CA GLY A 136 15.53 -7.93 3.18
C GLY A 136 15.28 -8.32 4.62
N MET A 137 16.01 -7.66 5.52
CA MET A 137 15.84 -7.77 6.96
C MET A 137 15.72 -6.37 7.55
N GLY A 138 14.74 -6.18 8.41
CA GLY A 138 14.50 -4.95 9.15
C GLY A 138 14.57 -5.22 10.65
N PHE A 139 15.21 -4.33 11.39
CA PHE A 139 15.25 -4.37 12.83
C PHE A 139 14.71 -3.05 13.36
N GLU A 140 13.61 -3.10 14.09
CA GLU A 140 12.97 -1.93 14.68
C GLU A 140 13.26 -1.94 16.19
N LEU A 141 13.81 -0.83 16.66
CA LEU A 141 14.11 -0.56 18.06
C LEU A 141 13.28 0.64 18.48
N GLU A 142 12.38 0.44 19.43
CA GLU A 142 11.63 1.49 20.10
C GLU A 142 12.32 1.77 21.43
N VAL A 143 12.70 3.04 21.64
CA VAL A 143 13.40 3.53 22.85
C VAL A 143 12.38 4.07 23.84
#